data_AF-A0A2D5YSK9-F1
#
_entry.id   AF-A0A2D5YSK9-F1
#
_cell.length_a   1.000
_cell.length_b   1.000
_cell.length_c   1.000
_cell.angle_alpha   90.00
_cell.angle_beta   90.00
_cell.angle_gamma   90.00
#
_symmetry.space_group_name_H-M   'P 1'
#
loop_
_entity.id
_entity.type
_entity.pdbx_description
1 polymer ?
#
loop_
_entity_poly.entity_id
_entity_poly.type
_entity_poly.pdbx_seq_one_letter_code
_entity_poly.pdbx_strand_id
1 'polypeptide(L)'
;MKRAMFVVGLIIISSTAWAAENRKLGTIGPPPRQSPQRQASGEGLPPLPLPATPLRRSEPKAEPAGPLFVGKLMYGDYQDYMPNPGDVDNLLRHVRTNLDVWYGHQMMSVDEVAEIYKQGKTCEVPMLYMTGYQPFEFTAEQREGLRQYLLDGGTLVGDATLGSEQFARSFRTQVAMMFPKRKWSLLQPDHPLLRSYYGAQTARYFSISKGVGSMVKGPPVLEGMNIAARTAIVLSPYDMTCGWDGFYAPPAEARVPDAPRTKATAPDDAVRLGINMVAYVAAERRFGKAQARTRTSEACEARAFRTDVYSVFQPARARHA
;
A
#
# COMPACT_ATOMS: atom_id res chain seq x y z
N MET A 1 10.67 30.98 57.21
CA MET A 1 9.44 31.37 56.50
C MET A 1 9.43 30.71 55.14
N LYS A 2 8.32 30.00 54.85
CA LYS A 2 8.09 29.12 53.71
C LYS A 2 7.91 29.92 52.40
N ARG A 3 8.55 29.50 51.31
CA ARG A 3 8.02 29.69 49.95
C ARG A 3 8.31 28.44 49.13
N ALA A 4 7.32 27.53 49.16
CA ALA A 4 7.23 26.41 48.23
C ALA A 4 6.88 26.99 46.85
N MET A 5 7.76 26.79 45.88
CA MET A 5 7.54 27.20 44.50
C MET A 5 7.01 25.97 43.76
N PHE A 6 5.70 25.95 43.52
CA PHE A 6 5.03 24.93 42.72
C PHE A 6 5.47 25.07 41.26
N VAL A 7 6.23 24.09 40.76
CA VAL A 7 6.51 23.95 39.33
C VAL A 7 5.26 23.32 38.70
N VAL A 8 4.44 24.15 38.04
CA VAL A 8 3.37 23.67 37.17
C VAL A 8 4.03 23.11 35.91
N GLY A 9 4.21 21.79 35.88
CA GLY A 9 4.60 21.07 34.67
C GLY A 9 3.48 21.15 33.65
N LEU A 10 3.60 22.11 32.72
CA LEU A 10 2.77 22.16 31.52
C LEU A 10 3.22 20.99 30.63
N ILE A 11 2.52 19.86 30.73
CA ILE A 11 2.65 18.76 29.76
C ILE A 11 2.04 19.30 28.45
N ILE A 12 2.88 19.90 27.62
CA ILE A 12 2.56 20.16 26.23
C ILE A 12 2.48 18.79 25.59
N ILE A 13 1.25 18.27 25.46
CA ILE A 13 0.97 17.14 24.58
C ILE A 13 1.32 17.66 23.18
N SER A 14 2.50 17.27 22.71
CA SER A 14 2.94 17.53 21.35
C SER A 14 1.94 16.84 20.43
N SER A 15 1.01 17.62 19.90
CA SER A 15 0.32 17.25 18.67
C SER A 15 1.41 16.92 17.66
N THR A 16 1.57 15.65 17.31
CA THR A 16 2.33 15.24 16.14
C THR A 16 1.55 15.70 14.91
N ALA A 17 1.56 17.00 14.68
CA ALA A 17 1.46 17.53 13.34
C ALA A 17 2.67 16.93 12.63
N TRP A 18 2.41 15.97 11.74
CA TRP A 18 3.40 15.48 10.82
C TRP A 18 3.87 16.70 10.04
N ALA A 19 5.03 17.22 10.42
CA ALA A 19 5.76 18.16 9.61
C ALA A 19 5.97 17.43 8.29
N ALA A 20 5.27 17.90 7.25
CA ALA A 20 5.51 17.47 5.89
C ALA A 20 6.98 17.78 5.62
N GLU A 21 7.84 16.77 5.75
CA GLU A 21 9.20 16.79 5.25
C GLU A 21 9.13 17.39 3.85
N ASN A 22 9.92 18.46 3.61
CA ASN A 22 9.79 19.30 2.42
C ASN A 22 9.73 18.42 1.17
N ARG A 23 8.52 18.25 0.62
CA ARG A 23 8.32 17.45 -0.60
C ARG A 23 9.11 18.12 -1.71
N LYS A 24 10.11 17.40 -2.24
CA LYS A 24 11.00 17.91 -3.29
C LYS A 24 10.27 18.11 -4.63
N LEU A 25 9.10 17.49 -4.82
CA LEU A 25 8.32 17.48 -6.06
C LEU A 25 6.86 17.88 -5.81
N GLY A 26 6.25 18.53 -6.79
CA GLY A 26 4.87 19.00 -6.72
C GLY A 26 3.85 17.88 -6.88
N THR A 27 2.70 18.02 -6.25
CA THR A 27 1.59 17.06 -6.34
C THR A 27 0.70 17.35 -7.53
N ILE A 28 0.24 16.32 -8.22
CA ILE A 28 -0.70 16.43 -9.35
C ILE A 28 -2.15 16.41 -8.84
N GLY A 29 -2.43 15.52 -7.89
CA GLY A 29 -3.77 15.32 -7.34
C GLY A 29 -4.21 16.35 -6.30
N PRO A 30 -5.52 16.34 -5.94
CA PRO A 30 -6.04 17.15 -4.86
C PRO A 30 -5.34 16.81 -3.53
N PRO A 31 -5.27 17.77 -2.59
CA PRO A 31 -4.78 17.48 -1.25
C PRO A 31 -5.64 16.38 -0.60
N PRO A 32 -5.07 15.62 0.35
CA PRO A 32 -5.85 14.63 1.08
C PRO A 32 -6.98 15.35 1.81
N ARG A 33 -8.14 14.70 1.90
CA ARG A 33 -9.28 15.31 2.62
C ARG A 33 -8.89 15.52 4.07
N GLN A 34 -9.22 16.70 4.59
CA GLN A 34 -9.13 16.92 6.02
C GLN A 34 -10.17 16.02 6.69
N SER A 35 -9.71 15.25 7.69
CA SER A 35 -10.64 14.57 8.58
C SER A 35 -11.54 15.62 9.23
N PRO A 36 -12.86 15.40 9.33
CA PRO A 36 -13.72 16.30 10.08
C PRO A 36 -13.11 16.52 11.47
N GLN A 37 -13.02 17.77 11.93
CA GLN A 37 -12.59 18.05 13.31
C GLN A 37 -13.54 17.31 14.26
N ARG A 38 -13.02 16.32 14.98
CA ARG A 38 -13.75 15.50 15.94
C ARG A 38 -12.94 15.46 17.23
N GLN A 39 -13.63 15.53 18.36
CA GLN A 39 -12.98 15.46 19.66
C GLN A 39 -12.91 14.00 20.14
N ALA A 40 -11.78 13.63 20.73
CA ALA A 40 -11.65 12.37 21.44
C ALA A 40 -12.63 12.36 22.62
N SER A 41 -13.27 11.23 22.91
CA SER A 41 -14.31 11.13 23.94
C SER A 41 -13.81 11.33 25.39
N GLY A 42 -12.52 11.64 25.60
CA GLY A 42 -11.86 11.60 26.91
C GLY A 42 -11.46 12.93 27.54
N GLU A 43 -11.55 14.08 26.86
CA GLU A 43 -10.93 15.33 27.33
C GLU A 43 -11.94 16.46 27.53
N GLY A 44 -12.86 16.27 28.46
CA GLY A 44 -13.72 17.34 28.97
C GLY A 44 -13.69 17.39 30.47
N LEU A 45 -12.91 18.31 31.04
CA LEU A 45 -13.01 18.59 32.47
C LEU A 45 -14.45 19.03 32.77
N PRO A 46 -15.20 18.34 33.66
CA PRO A 46 -16.52 18.81 34.03
C PRO A 46 -16.39 20.20 34.68
N PRO A 47 -17.22 21.18 34.32
CA PRO A 47 -17.20 22.46 35.00
C PRO A 47 -17.54 22.24 36.49
N LEU A 48 -16.64 22.63 37.39
CA LEU A 48 -16.87 22.65 38.83
C LEU A 48 -17.71 23.89 39.20
N PRO A 49 -18.63 23.83 40.19
CA PRO A 49 -18.83 22.78 41.19
C PRO A 49 -19.87 21.72 40.78
N LEU A 50 -19.62 20.46 41.17
CA LEU A 50 -20.58 19.35 41.04
C LEU A 50 -21.74 19.56 42.03
N PRO A 51 -23.00 19.21 41.70
CA PRO A 51 -23.40 18.11 40.83
C PRO A 51 -23.86 18.58 39.45
N ALA A 52 -22.97 18.48 38.45
CA ALA A 52 -23.32 18.74 37.07
C ALA A 52 -23.90 17.46 36.45
N THR A 53 -25.19 17.49 36.09
CA THR A 53 -25.75 16.48 35.17
C THR A 53 -24.93 16.49 33.88
N PRO A 54 -24.42 15.33 33.40
CA PRO A 54 -23.68 15.27 32.16
C PRO A 54 -24.60 15.74 31.02
N LEU A 55 -24.32 16.94 30.48
CA LEU A 55 -24.97 17.43 29.28
C LEU A 55 -24.65 16.46 28.13
N ARG A 56 -25.68 15.98 27.42
CA ARG A 56 -25.51 15.20 26.20
C ARG A 56 -24.70 16.05 25.21
N ARG A 57 -23.42 15.74 25.03
CA ARG A 57 -22.57 16.46 24.07
C ARG A 57 -23.18 16.34 22.67
N SER A 58 -23.41 17.48 22.03
CA SER A 58 -23.80 17.59 20.62
C SER A 58 -22.60 17.50 19.67
N GLU A 59 -21.39 17.40 20.21
CA GLU A 59 -20.16 17.34 19.41
C GLU A 59 -20.06 16.01 18.63
N PRO A 60 -19.58 16.06 17.37
CA PRO A 60 -19.40 14.85 16.57
C PRO A 60 -18.36 13.91 17.18
N LYS A 61 -18.81 12.75 17.66
CA LYS A 61 -17.94 11.68 18.16
C LYS A 61 -17.04 11.15 17.03
N ALA A 62 -15.77 10.85 17.37
CA ALA A 62 -14.88 10.12 16.48
C ALA A 62 -15.43 8.69 16.27
N GLU A 63 -15.76 8.35 15.03
CA GLU A 63 -16.07 6.96 14.68
C GLU A 63 -14.77 6.14 14.72
N PRO A 64 -14.84 4.85 15.10
CA PRO A 64 -13.65 3.99 15.15
C PRO A 64 -13.02 3.88 13.77
N ALA A 65 -11.70 4.03 13.64
CA ALA A 65 -11.04 3.87 12.34
C ALA A 65 -11.26 2.45 11.77
N GLY A 66 -11.52 2.35 10.47
CA GLY A 66 -11.63 1.06 9.80
C GLY A 66 -10.33 0.26 9.91
N PRO A 67 -10.39 -1.08 9.87
CA PRO A 67 -9.20 -1.93 9.94
C PRO A 67 -8.23 -1.60 8.80
N LEU A 68 -6.93 -1.56 9.12
CA LEU A 68 -5.88 -1.28 8.16
C LEU A 68 -5.85 -2.36 7.06
N PHE A 69 -6.03 -1.93 5.82
CA PHE A 69 -6.04 -2.80 4.64
C PHE A 69 -4.95 -2.45 3.64
N VAL A 70 -4.66 -1.15 3.48
CA VAL A 70 -3.67 -0.65 2.50
C VAL A 70 -2.53 0.08 3.19
N GLY A 71 -1.30 -0.37 2.93
CA GLY A 71 -0.08 0.35 3.29
C GLY A 71 0.45 1.07 2.05
N LYS A 72 0.34 2.40 1.98
CA LYS A 72 0.93 3.17 0.88
C LYS A 72 2.42 3.34 1.15
N LEU A 73 3.24 2.82 0.25
CA LEU A 73 4.68 2.73 0.41
C LEU A 73 5.37 4.07 0.15
N MET A 74 6.22 4.47 1.09
CA MET A 74 7.20 5.54 0.92
C MET A 74 8.52 4.93 0.49
N TYR A 75 9.05 5.37 -0.65
CA TYR A 75 10.23 4.78 -1.26
C TYR A 75 11.04 5.83 -2.01
N GLY A 76 12.37 5.67 -1.97
CA GLY A 76 13.37 6.53 -2.60
C GLY A 76 13.52 7.91 -1.98
N ASP A 77 14.69 8.52 -2.21
CA ASP A 77 15.13 9.72 -1.48
C ASP A 77 14.78 11.05 -2.18
N TYR A 78 14.57 10.99 -3.50
CA TYR A 78 14.40 12.15 -4.38
C TYR A 78 13.14 12.09 -5.24
N GLN A 79 12.30 11.08 -5.01
CA GLN A 79 11.16 10.77 -5.88
C GLN A 79 9.82 10.96 -5.18
N ASP A 80 8.81 11.30 -5.97
CA ASP A 80 7.46 11.46 -5.45
C ASP A 80 6.76 10.10 -5.33
N TYR A 81 6.62 9.63 -4.10
CA TYR A 81 5.79 8.48 -3.71
C TYR A 81 4.31 8.86 -3.50
N MET A 82 3.99 10.15 -3.64
CA MET A 82 2.66 10.71 -3.43
C MET A 82 2.29 11.78 -4.48
N PRO A 83 2.38 11.44 -5.79
CA PRO A 83 1.92 12.35 -6.86
C PRO A 83 0.45 12.74 -6.68
N ASN A 84 -0.35 11.80 -6.18
CA ASN A 84 -1.75 12.00 -5.84
C ASN A 84 -1.92 11.71 -4.34
N PRO A 85 -2.04 12.74 -3.49
CA PRO A 85 -2.22 12.54 -2.05
C PRO A 85 -3.56 11.94 -1.63
N GLY A 86 -4.62 12.16 -2.43
CA GLY A 86 -5.98 11.71 -2.12
C GLY A 86 -6.34 10.33 -2.67
N ASP A 87 -5.45 9.69 -3.44
CA ASP A 87 -5.74 8.51 -4.27
C ASP A 87 -6.34 7.33 -3.50
N VAL A 88 -5.63 6.80 -2.50
CA VAL A 88 -6.02 5.62 -1.73
C VAL A 88 -7.25 5.93 -0.86
N ASP A 89 -7.32 7.13 -0.28
CA ASP A 89 -8.49 7.55 0.50
C ASP A 89 -9.76 7.60 -0.39
N ASN A 90 -9.62 8.11 -1.61
CA ASN A 90 -10.71 8.16 -2.57
C ASN A 90 -11.12 6.76 -3.05
N LEU A 91 -10.15 5.89 -3.35
CA LEU A 91 -10.42 4.49 -3.68
C LEU A 91 -11.17 3.77 -2.55
N LEU A 92 -10.70 3.87 -1.30
CA LEU A 92 -11.34 3.22 -0.16
C LEU A 92 -12.74 3.78 0.13
N ARG A 93 -13.00 5.02 -0.23
CA ARG A 93 -14.36 5.57 -0.20
C ARG A 93 -15.26 4.96 -1.26
N HIS A 94 -14.76 4.79 -2.49
CA HIS A 94 -15.51 4.07 -3.52
C HIS A 94 -15.76 2.63 -3.11
N VAL A 95 -14.82 1.96 -2.44
CA VAL A 95 -15.02 0.64 -1.83
C VAL A 95 -16.11 0.70 -0.77
N ARG A 96 -16.08 1.67 0.16
CA ARG A 96 -17.12 1.83 1.18
C ARG A 96 -18.50 2.03 0.57
N THR A 97 -18.63 2.88 -0.44
CA THR A 97 -19.93 3.17 -1.07
C THR A 97 -20.46 2.00 -1.90
N ASN A 98 -19.59 1.25 -2.60
CA ASN A 98 -20.03 0.22 -3.54
C ASN A 98 -20.06 -1.20 -2.94
N LEU A 99 -19.17 -1.52 -2.00
CA LEU A 99 -19.06 -2.85 -1.37
C LEU A 99 -19.65 -2.88 0.05
N ASP A 100 -19.99 -1.73 0.64
CA ASP A 100 -20.40 -1.59 2.04
C ASP A 100 -19.36 -2.16 3.03
N VAL A 101 -18.08 -2.03 2.67
CA VAL A 101 -16.95 -2.45 3.52
C VAL A 101 -16.10 -1.26 3.90
N TRP A 102 -15.75 -1.18 5.18
CA TRP A 102 -14.92 -0.12 5.71
C TRP A 102 -13.48 -0.58 5.93
N TYR A 103 -12.55 0.01 5.19
CA TYR A 103 -11.12 -0.20 5.34
C TYR A 103 -10.37 1.11 5.57
N GLY A 104 -9.26 1.02 6.30
CA GLY A 104 -8.30 2.10 6.51
C GLY A 104 -7.03 1.92 5.66
N HIS A 105 -6.28 3.00 5.52
CA HIS A 105 -4.94 2.99 4.94
C HIS A 105 -3.96 3.74 5.84
N GLN A 106 -2.68 3.43 5.70
CA GLN A 106 -1.60 4.09 6.42
C GLN A 106 -0.39 4.24 5.48
N MET A 107 0.39 5.30 5.67
CA MET A 107 1.71 5.42 5.06
C MET A 107 2.69 4.49 5.77
N MET A 108 3.49 3.75 5.01
CA MET A 108 4.53 2.87 5.53
C MET A 108 5.79 3.05 4.71
N SER A 109 6.96 3.14 5.34
CA SER A 109 8.21 3.19 4.57
C SER A 109 8.63 1.78 4.15
N VAL A 110 9.32 1.67 3.00
CA VAL A 110 9.88 0.36 2.59
C VAL A 110 10.94 -0.11 3.60
N ASP A 111 11.64 0.82 4.26
CA ASP A 111 12.57 0.51 5.34
C ASP A 111 11.86 -0.08 6.56
N GLU A 112 10.71 0.46 6.96
CA GLU A 112 9.89 -0.10 8.04
C GLU A 112 9.45 -1.53 7.73
N VAL A 113 9.03 -1.80 6.49
CA VAL A 113 8.70 -3.17 6.04
C VAL A 113 9.92 -4.08 6.15
N ALA A 114 11.10 -3.62 5.72
CA ALA A 114 12.34 -4.39 5.83
C ALA A 114 12.72 -4.65 7.30
N GLU A 115 12.59 -3.67 8.18
CA GLU A 115 12.87 -3.78 9.61
C GLU A 115 11.93 -4.77 10.31
N ILE A 116 10.63 -4.78 9.98
CA ILE A 116 9.66 -5.75 10.50
C ILE A 116 10.18 -7.18 10.27
N TYR A 117 10.63 -7.48 9.05
CA TYR A 117 11.13 -8.81 8.71
C TYR A 117 12.51 -9.10 9.28
N LYS A 118 13.39 -8.10 9.40
CA LYS A 118 14.67 -8.24 10.13
C LYS A 118 14.46 -8.62 11.60
N GLN A 119 13.41 -8.12 12.23
CA GLN A 119 13.02 -8.47 13.61
C GLN A 119 12.31 -9.82 13.73
N GLY A 120 12.12 -10.56 12.62
CA GLY A 120 11.39 -11.83 12.62
C GLY A 120 9.88 -11.69 12.82
N LYS A 121 9.33 -10.49 12.60
CA LYS A 121 7.88 -10.22 12.63
C LYS A 121 7.32 -10.27 11.20
N THR A 122 6.00 -10.33 11.10
CA THR A 122 5.25 -10.35 9.84
C THR A 122 4.49 -9.05 9.68
N CYS A 123 4.45 -8.52 8.45
CA CYS A 123 3.61 -7.37 8.14
C CYS A 123 2.17 -7.85 7.89
N GLU A 124 1.24 -7.37 8.70
CA GLU A 124 -0.16 -7.83 8.71
C GLU A 124 -1.07 -7.13 7.69
N VAL A 125 -0.53 -6.12 7.00
CA VAL A 125 -1.23 -5.32 6.00
C VAL A 125 -1.48 -6.16 4.74
N PRO A 126 -2.73 -6.35 4.31
CA PRO A 126 -3.07 -7.19 3.15
C PRO A 126 -2.50 -6.70 1.81
N MET A 127 -2.49 -5.38 1.61
CA MET A 127 -2.09 -4.75 0.36
C MET A 127 -1.06 -3.65 0.63
N LEU A 128 0.13 -3.78 0.06
CA LEU A 128 1.07 -2.68 -0.08
C LEU A 128 0.84 -2.05 -1.45
N TYR A 129 0.74 -0.73 -1.46
CA TYR A 129 0.45 0.05 -2.65
C TYR A 129 1.58 1.02 -2.91
N MET A 130 2.05 1.08 -4.15
CA MET A 130 3.14 1.94 -4.57
C MET A 130 2.76 2.69 -5.84
N THR A 131 3.03 3.99 -5.87
CA THR A 131 2.71 4.85 -7.00
C THR A 131 3.76 5.92 -7.18
N GLY A 132 4.05 6.26 -8.43
CA GLY A 132 5.01 7.28 -8.80
C GLY A 132 5.25 7.32 -10.30
N TYR A 133 6.03 8.30 -10.74
CA TYR A 133 6.35 8.52 -12.16
C TYR A 133 7.85 8.59 -12.47
N GLN A 134 8.71 8.49 -11.46
CA GLN A 134 10.17 8.51 -11.62
C GLN A 134 10.78 7.10 -11.52
N PRO A 135 11.98 6.89 -12.09
CA PRO A 135 12.71 5.64 -11.90
C PRO A 135 13.15 5.53 -10.43
N PHE A 136 13.15 4.30 -9.93
CA PHE A 136 13.55 3.99 -8.57
C PHE A 136 14.34 2.68 -8.51
N GLU A 137 15.06 2.50 -7.41
CA GLU A 137 15.75 1.28 -7.07
C GLU A 137 15.62 0.99 -5.57
N PHE A 138 15.42 -0.29 -5.22
CA PHE A 138 15.43 -0.72 -3.83
C PHE A 138 16.82 -1.21 -3.45
N THR A 139 17.18 -1.01 -2.18
CA THR A 139 18.36 -1.64 -1.59
C THR A 139 18.16 -3.16 -1.49
N ALA A 140 19.26 -3.91 -1.29
CA ALA A 140 19.17 -5.36 -1.12
C ALA A 140 18.29 -5.76 0.07
N GLU A 141 18.36 -5.00 1.16
CA GLU A 141 17.58 -5.25 2.38
C GLU A 141 16.08 -4.98 2.16
N GLN A 142 15.76 -3.87 1.49
CA GLN A 142 14.39 -3.52 1.10
C GLN A 142 13.78 -4.60 0.19
N ARG A 143 14.54 -5.07 -0.80
CA ARG A 143 14.11 -6.17 -1.68
C ARG A 143 13.84 -7.45 -0.91
N GLU A 144 14.69 -7.82 0.05
CA GLU A 144 14.47 -9.03 0.84
C GLU A 144 13.23 -8.90 1.75
N GLY A 145 13.03 -7.74 2.39
CA GLY A 145 11.83 -7.47 3.18
C GLY A 145 10.54 -7.57 2.37
N LEU A 146 10.50 -6.93 1.19
CA LEU A 146 9.35 -7.02 0.27
C LEU A 146 9.14 -8.43 -0.27
N ARG A 147 10.23 -9.16 -0.54
CA ARG A 147 10.16 -10.57 -0.96
C ARG A 147 9.53 -11.43 0.13
N GLN A 148 9.95 -11.30 1.39
CA GLN A 148 9.33 -12.05 2.50
C GLN A 148 7.87 -11.65 2.70
N TYR A 149 7.55 -10.35 2.64
CA TYR A 149 6.16 -9.88 2.67
C TYR A 149 5.25 -10.58 1.65
N LEU A 150 5.72 -10.71 0.41
CA LEU A 150 4.97 -11.37 -0.66
C LEU A 150 4.84 -12.89 -0.43
N LEU A 151 5.91 -13.53 0.07
CA LEU A 151 5.91 -14.95 0.43
C LEU A 151 5.01 -15.25 1.63
N ASP A 152 4.79 -14.28 2.52
CA ASP A 152 3.97 -14.41 3.71
C ASP A 152 2.48 -14.14 3.48
N GLY A 153 2.09 -13.94 2.21
CA GLY A 153 0.70 -13.80 1.80
C GLY A 153 0.26 -12.37 1.50
N GLY A 154 1.17 -11.39 1.62
CA GLY A 154 0.90 -10.01 1.24
C GLY A 154 0.74 -9.81 -0.26
N THR A 155 0.10 -8.72 -0.68
CA THR A 155 0.00 -8.32 -2.09
C THR A 155 0.70 -6.98 -2.31
N LEU A 156 1.44 -6.84 -3.41
CA LEU A 156 2.06 -5.59 -3.83
C LEU A 156 1.38 -5.09 -5.10
N VAL A 157 0.86 -3.86 -5.07
CA VAL A 157 0.24 -3.20 -6.23
C VAL A 157 1.06 -1.97 -6.59
N GLY A 158 1.52 -1.90 -7.84
CA GLY A 158 2.16 -0.73 -8.43
C GLY A 158 1.21 0.00 -9.39
N ASP A 159 1.21 1.33 -9.35
CA ASP A 159 0.54 2.17 -10.34
C ASP A 159 1.54 3.16 -10.95
N ALA A 160 1.70 3.10 -12.27
CA ALA A 160 2.53 4.03 -13.02
C ALA A 160 1.77 5.34 -13.23
N THR A 161 1.95 6.30 -12.32
CA THR A 161 1.28 7.59 -12.39
C THR A 161 1.60 8.28 -13.72
N LEU A 162 0.57 8.88 -14.30
CA LEU A 162 0.57 9.48 -15.63
C LEU A 162 1.08 8.59 -16.79
N GLY A 163 1.18 7.28 -16.57
CA GLY A 163 1.65 6.32 -17.58
C GLY A 163 3.17 6.27 -17.71
N SER A 164 3.91 6.55 -16.64
CA SER A 164 5.38 6.56 -16.67
C SER A 164 5.98 5.18 -16.95
N GLU A 165 6.61 5.05 -18.13
CA GLU A 165 7.38 3.86 -18.49
C GLU A 165 8.65 3.71 -17.63
N GLN A 166 9.17 4.82 -17.08
CA GLN A 166 10.36 4.78 -16.22
C GLN A 166 10.04 4.06 -14.89
N PHE A 167 8.94 4.46 -14.24
CA PHE A 167 8.45 3.78 -13.04
C PHE A 167 8.10 2.32 -13.33
N ALA A 168 7.32 2.06 -14.40
CA ALA A 168 6.92 0.71 -14.76
C ALA A 168 8.13 -0.21 -15.03
N ARG A 169 9.17 0.30 -15.71
CA ARG A 169 10.42 -0.43 -15.94
C ARG A 169 11.16 -0.71 -14.64
N SER A 170 11.34 0.29 -13.78
CA SER A 170 11.96 0.10 -12.45
C SER A 170 11.20 -0.96 -11.64
N PHE A 171 9.87 -0.90 -11.60
CA PHE A 171 9.04 -1.89 -10.92
C PHE A 171 9.28 -3.31 -11.44
N ARG A 172 9.22 -3.51 -12.76
CA ARG A 172 9.48 -4.82 -13.40
C ARG A 172 10.88 -5.34 -13.08
N THR A 173 11.89 -4.46 -13.12
CA THR A 173 13.28 -4.82 -12.77
C THR A 173 13.42 -5.25 -11.32
N GLN A 174 12.86 -4.49 -10.37
CA GLN A 174 12.92 -4.85 -8.94
C GLN A 174 12.19 -6.17 -8.66
N VAL A 175 11.04 -6.41 -9.30
CA VAL A 175 10.32 -7.69 -9.19
C VAL A 175 11.13 -8.84 -9.76
N ALA A 176 11.78 -8.66 -10.92
CA ALA A 176 12.64 -9.68 -11.51
C ALA A 176 13.85 -10.01 -10.62
N MET A 177 14.43 -9.01 -9.95
CA MET A 177 15.49 -9.22 -8.95
C MET A 177 14.99 -9.99 -7.72
N MET A 178 13.78 -9.70 -7.24
CA MET A 178 13.17 -10.44 -6.14
C MET A 178 12.79 -11.86 -6.52
N PHE A 179 12.33 -12.12 -7.75
CA PHE A 179 11.84 -13.44 -8.19
C PHE A 179 12.33 -13.82 -9.60
N PRO A 180 13.63 -14.11 -9.79
CA PRO A 180 14.22 -14.28 -11.12
C PRO A 180 13.70 -15.50 -11.90
N LYS A 181 13.14 -16.50 -11.20
CA LYS A 181 12.60 -17.73 -11.81
C LYS A 181 11.09 -17.70 -12.05
N ARG A 182 10.41 -16.60 -11.74
CA ARG A 182 8.96 -16.46 -11.90
C ARG A 182 8.64 -15.65 -13.14
N LYS A 183 7.58 -16.04 -13.84
CA LYS A 183 7.11 -15.36 -15.04
C LYS A 183 6.31 -14.12 -14.66
N TRP A 184 6.63 -13.01 -15.32
CA TRP A 184 5.82 -11.79 -15.35
C TRP A 184 4.97 -11.79 -16.61
N SER A 185 3.67 -11.50 -16.51
CA SER A 185 2.77 -11.54 -17.66
C SER A 185 1.61 -10.57 -17.56
N LEU A 186 1.06 -10.19 -18.71
CA LEU A 186 -0.22 -9.51 -18.81
C LEU A 186 -1.34 -10.42 -18.28
N LEU A 187 -2.20 -9.88 -17.42
CA LEU A 187 -3.40 -10.56 -16.94
C LEU A 187 -4.40 -10.71 -18.08
N GLN A 188 -4.90 -11.94 -18.25
CA GLN A 188 -5.89 -12.24 -19.29
C GLN A 188 -7.28 -11.67 -18.92
N PRO A 189 -8.16 -11.37 -19.88
CA PRO A 189 -9.49 -10.78 -19.61
C PRO A 189 -10.40 -11.61 -18.68
N ASP A 190 -10.17 -12.92 -18.59
CA ASP A 190 -10.88 -13.86 -17.72
C ASP A 190 -10.29 -13.94 -16.30
N HIS A 191 -9.16 -13.27 -16.04
CA HIS A 191 -8.46 -13.32 -14.77
C HIS A 191 -9.36 -12.90 -13.59
N PRO A 192 -9.35 -13.63 -12.45
CA PRO A 192 -10.24 -13.35 -11.31
C PRO A 192 -10.18 -11.89 -10.85
N LEU A 193 -8.97 -11.31 -10.79
CA LEU A 193 -8.78 -9.90 -10.43
C LEU A 193 -9.65 -8.95 -11.28
N LEU A 194 -9.81 -9.19 -12.58
CA LEU A 194 -10.61 -8.33 -13.46
C LEU A 194 -12.12 -8.54 -13.32
N ARG A 195 -12.55 -9.52 -12.52
CA ARG A 195 -13.94 -9.98 -12.41
C ARG A 195 -14.42 -10.16 -10.97
N SER A 196 -13.62 -9.80 -9.97
CA SER A 196 -13.92 -10.04 -8.55
C SER A 196 -15.22 -9.39 -8.08
N TYR A 197 -15.54 -8.20 -8.58
CA TYR A 197 -16.79 -7.50 -8.26
C TYR A 197 -17.48 -6.98 -9.51
N TYR A 198 -16.81 -6.14 -10.29
CA TYR A 198 -17.24 -5.74 -11.63
C TYR A 198 -16.62 -6.66 -12.68
N GLY A 199 -17.40 -7.07 -13.67
CA GLY A 199 -16.90 -7.78 -14.85
C GLY A 199 -16.21 -6.83 -15.83
N ALA A 200 -14.97 -6.40 -15.53
CA ALA A 200 -14.23 -5.48 -16.37
C ALA A 200 -13.68 -6.21 -17.61
N GLN A 201 -14.47 -6.25 -18.69
CA GLN A 201 -14.03 -6.81 -19.98
C GLN A 201 -13.38 -5.75 -20.88
N THR A 202 -13.72 -4.48 -20.67
CA THR A 202 -13.18 -3.35 -21.41
C THR A 202 -12.93 -2.20 -20.47
N ALA A 203 -11.88 -1.43 -20.73
CA ALA A 203 -11.59 -0.15 -20.09
C ALA A 203 -11.33 0.92 -21.15
N ARG A 204 -11.65 2.17 -20.81
CA ARG A 204 -11.30 3.33 -21.63
C ARG A 204 -9.96 3.89 -21.16
N TYR A 205 -9.10 4.21 -22.11
CA TYR A 205 -7.79 4.78 -21.87
C TYR A 205 -7.64 6.11 -22.56
N PHE A 206 -7.16 7.08 -21.80
CA PHE A 206 -6.66 8.32 -22.33
C PHE A 206 -5.20 8.13 -22.74
N SER A 207 -4.84 8.57 -23.95
CA SER A 207 -3.45 8.64 -24.37
C SER A 207 -3.17 9.93 -25.14
N ILE A 208 -2.04 10.55 -24.82
CA ILE A 208 -1.50 11.68 -25.57
C ILE A 208 -0.43 11.14 -26.51
N SER A 209 -0.67 11.30 -27.81
CA SER A 209 0.33 11.00 -28.85
C SER A 209 0.51 12.23 -29.72
N LYS A 210 1.75 12.70 -29.87
CA LYS A 210 2.10 13.89 -30.67
C LYS A 210 1.30 15.16 -30.31
N GLY A 211 0.97 15.36 -29.03
CA GLY A 211 0.22 16.53 -28.56
C GLY A 211 -1.30 16.45 -28.77
N VAL A 212 -1.82 15.35 -29.36
CA VAL A 212 -3.26 15.11 -29.50
C VAL A 212 -3.70 14.08 -28.47
N GLY A 213 -4.67 14.45 -27.64
CA GLY A 213 -5.34 13.53 -26.72
C GLY A 213 -6.35 12.66 -27.48
N SER A 214 -6.31 11.36 -27.24
CA SER A 214 -7.29 10.41 -27.77
C SER A 214 -7.82 9.51 -26.65
N MET A 215 -9.08 9.10 -26.76
CA MET A 215 -9.69 8.11 -25.88
C MET A 215 -9.88 6.83 -26.69
N VAL A 216 -9.24 5.75 -26.23
CA VAL A 216 -9.33 4.44 -26.88
C VAL A 216 -9.97 3.46 -25.92
N LYS A 217 -10.91 2.66 -26.43
CA LYS A 217 -11.52 1.56 -25.68
C LYS A 217 -10.78 0.26 -26.02
N GLY A 218 -10.36 -0.48 -25.01
CA GLY A 218 -9.66 -1.76 -25.17
C GLY A 218 -9.85 -2.68 -23.97
N PRO A 219 -9.20 -3.85 -23.94
CA PRO A 219 -9.20 -4.72 -22.76
C PRO A 219 -8.47 -4.05 -21.57
N PRO A 220 -8.81 -4.38 -20.31
CA PRO A 220 -8.03 -3.99 -19.15
C PRO A 220 -6.57 -4.44 -19.28
N VAL A 221 -5.63 -3.52 -19.08
CA VAL A 221 -4.19 -3.77 -19.16
C VAL A 221 -3.64 -3.70 -17.75
N LEU A 222 -3.54 -4.86 -17.12
CA LEU A 222 -2.84 -5.05 -15.86
C LEU A 222 -1.81 -6.14 -16.05
N GLU A 223 -0.62 -5.94 -15.52
CA GLU A 223 0.42 -6.94 -15.49
C GLU A 223 0.51 -7.55 -14.09
N GLY A 224 0.97 -8.78 -13.99
CA GLY A 224 1.18 -9.37 -12.69
C GLY A 224 2.09 -10.59 -12.69
N MET A 225 2.41 -11.02 -11.48
CA MET A 225 3.17 -12.22 -11.20
C MET A 225 2.43 -13.07 -10.17
N ASN A 226 2.31 -14.35 -10.51
CA ASN A 226 1.71 -15.34 -9.63
C ASN A 226 2.77 -15.90 -8.67
N ILE A 227 2.43 -15.91 -7.39
CA ILE A 227 3.16 -16.63 -6.36
C ILE A 227 2.22 -17.73 -5.87
N ALA A 228 2.65 -18.98 -6.03
CA ALA A 228 1.78 -20.15 -5.90
C ALA A 228 0.52 -20.01 -6.79
N ALA A 229 -0.68 -20.07 -6.20
CA ALA A 229 -1.95 -20.07 -6.94
C ALA A 229 -2.69 -18.72 -6.92
N ARG A 230 -2.01 -17.62 -6.56
CA ARG A 230 -2.59 -16.27 -6.58
C ARG A 230 -1.63 -15.28 -7.26
N THR A 231 -2.18 -14.24 -7.89
CA THR A 231 -1.44 -13.06 -8.31
C THR A 231 -1.08 -12.22 -7.09
N ALA A 232 0.20 -12.25 -6.69
CA ALA A 232 0.68 -11.55 -5.50
C ALA A 232 1.27 -10.17 -5.81
N ILE A 233 1.66 -9.95 -7.07
CA ILE A 233 2.20 -8.68 -7.54
C ILE A 233 1.40 -8.23 -8.74
N VAL A 234 0.93 -6.99 -8.73
CA VAL A 234 0.14 -6.39 -9.80
C VAL A 234 0.76 -5.04 -10.16
N LEU A 235 0.81 -4.72 -11.45
CA LEU A 235 1.23 -3.42 -11.95
C LEU A 235 0.17 -2.90 -12.93
N SER A 236 -0.26 -1.66 -12.73
CA SER A 236 -0.97 -0.90 -13.74
C SER A 236 0.02 0.01 -14.49
N PRO A 237 0.28 -0.25 -15.78
CA PRO A 237 1.08 0.65 -16.60
C PRO A 237 0.29 1.90 -17.06
N TYR A 238 -1.03 1.90 -16.90
CA TYR A 238 -1.90 3.05 -17.15
C TYR A 238 -2.30 3.66 -15.81
N ASP A 239 -2.15 4.97 -15.67
CA ASP A 239 -2.48 5.67 -14.43
C ASP A 239 -3.92 5.40 -13.98
N MET A 240 -4.07 4.81 -12.80
CA MET A 240 -5.36 4.67 -12.12
C MET A 240 -5.54 5.71 -11.01
N THR A 241 -4.46 6.24 -10.42
CA THR A 241 -4.52 7.21 -9.31
C THR A 241 -5.30 8.47 -9.66
N CYS A 242 -5.05 9.08 -10.81
CA CYS A 242 -5.82 10.23 -11.26
C CYS A 242 -7.30 9.88 -11.42
N GLY A 243 -7.58 8.67 -11.92
CA GLY A 243 -8.93 8.15 -12.09
C GLY A 243 -9.67 7.95 -10.77
N TRP A 244 -8.99 7.49 -9.72
CA TRP A 244 -9.56 7.37 -8.37
C TRP A 244 -9.89 8.74 -7.76
N ASP A 245 -9.15 9.78 -8.12
CA ASP A 245 -9.44 11.16 -7.72
C ASP A 245 -10.50 11.83 -8.61
N GLY A 246 -11.00 11.15 -9.64
CA GLY A 246 -12.08 11.64 -10.50
C GLY A 246 -11.64 12.52 -11.66
N PHE A 247 -10.36 12.55 -12.03
CA PHE A 247 -9.87 13.35 -13.15
C PHE A 247 -8.91 12.58 -14.08
N TYR A 248 -8.75 13.07 -15.30
CA TYR A 248 -7.69 12.64 -16.21
C TYR A 248 -6.49 13.56 -16.00
N ALA A 249 -5.26 13.02 -16.11
CA ALA A 249 -4.00 13.76 -16.00
C ALA A 249 -4.11 15.24 -16.43
N PRO A 250 -3.87 16.21 -15.54
CA PRO A 250 -4.14 17.62 -15.84
C PRO A 250 -3.22 18.14 -16.97
N PRO A 251 -3.68 19.16 -17.73
CA PRO A 251 -2.87 19.82 -18.75
C PRO A 251 -1.55 20.35 -18.19
N ALA A 252 -0.56 20.52 -19.06
CA ALA A 252 0.87 20.67 -18.74
C ALA A 252 1.19 21.76 -17.70
N GLU A 253 0.39 22.80 -17.69
CA GLU A 253 0.58 24.04 -16.94
C GLU A 253 0.28 23.88 -15.44
N ALA A 254 -0.47 22.83 -15.03
CA ALA A 254 -1.18 22.90 -13.77
C ALA A 254 -0.42 22.49 -12.52
N ARG A 255 0.69 21.70 -12.55
CA ARG A 255 1.31 21.22 -11.28
C ARG A 255 2.71 20.57 -11.33
N VAL A 256 3.16 19.95 -12.43
CA VAL A 256 4.54 19.42 -12.57
C VAL A 256 4.98 19.51 -14.05
N PRO A 257 5.94 20.38 -14.42
CA PRO A 257 6.35 20.58 -15.81
C PRO A 257 6.88 19.31 -16.49
N ASP A 258 7.71 18.54 -15.79
CA ASP A 258 8.49 17.43 -16.38
C ASP A 258 7.85 16.04 -16.26
N ALA A 259 6.63 15.95 -15.74
CA ALA A 259 5.98 14.65 -15.55
C ALA A 259 5.44 14.08 -16.88
N PRO A 260 5.69 12.78 -17.19
CA PRO A 260 5.25 12.16 -18.43
C PRO A 260 3.72 12.08 -18.43
N ARG A 261 2.99 12.58 -19.44
CA ARG A 261 1.51 12.53 -19.49
C ARG A 261 1.02 11.68 -20.64
N THR A 262 1.33 10.40 -20.61
CA THR A 262 1.23 9.57 -21.82
C THR A 262 0.00 8.67 -21.83
N LYS A 263 -0.35 8.08 -20.67
CA LYS A 263 -1.36 7.02 -20.56
C LYS A 263 -2.09 7.06 -19.22
N ALA A 264 -3.42 7.12 -19.25
CA ALA A 264 -4.25 7.03 -18.06
C ALA A 264 -5.52 6.21 -18.32
N THR A 265 -6.05 5.57 -17.28
CA THR A 265 -7.35 4.90 -17.34
C THR A 265 -8.46 5.91 -17.04
N ALA A 266 -9.59 5.80 -17.72
CA ALA A 266 -10.73 6.69 -17.45
C ALA A 266 -11.24 6.53 -16.02
N PRO A 267 -11.67 7.61 -15.33
CA PRO A 267 -12.05 7.58 -13.92
C PRO A 267 -13.02 6.47 -13.54
N ASP A 268 -14.13 6.31 -14.25
CA ASP A 268 -15.13 5.26 -13.92
C ASP A 268 -14.52 3.85 -14.02
N ASP A 269 -13.69 3.62 -15.02
CA ASP A 269 -13.07 2.32 -15.27
C ASP A 269 -11.91 2.07 -14.28
N ALA A 270 -11.15 3.11 -13.94
CA ALA A 270 -10.10 3.06 -12.91
C ALA A 270 -10.68 2.75 -11.52
N VAL A 271 -11.81 3.36 -11.16
CA VAL A 271 -12.52 3.06 -9.90
C VAL A 271 -13.03 1.62 -9.89
N ARG A 272 -13.63 1.13 -10.99
CA ARG A 272 -14.08 -0.26 -11.10
C ARG A 272 -12.93 -1.25 -10.96
N LEU A 273 -11.80 -1.00 -11.62
CA LEU A 273 -10.59 -1.83 -11.51
C LEU A 273 -9.99 -1.77 -10.10
N GLY A 274 -9.97 -0.60 -9.46
CA GLY A 274 -9.49 -0.45 -8.09
C GLY A 274 -10.35 -1.21 -7.07
N ILE A 275 -11.69 -1.13 -7.19
CA ILE A 275 -12.61 -1.91 -6.33
C ILE A 275 -12.37 -3.40 -6.53
N ASN A 276 -12.18 -3.84 -7.77
CA ASN A 276 -11.84 -5.21 -8.11
C ASN A 276 -10.53 -5.69 -7.49
N MET A 277 -9.48 -4.84 -7.50
CA MET A 277 -8.21 -5.15 -6.83
C MET A 277 -8.40 -5.34 -5.33
N VAL A 278 -9.12 -4.43 -4.67
CA VAL A 278 -9.39 -4.53 -3.23
C VAL A 278 -10.21 -5.78 -2.90
N ALA A 279 -11.26 -6.05 -3.68
CA ALA A 279 -12.09 -7.25 -3.52
C ALA A 279 -11.27 -8.54 -3.72
N TYR A 280 -10.43 -8.58 -4.75
CA TYR A 280 -9.53 -9.71 -5.02
C TYR A 280 -8.58 -9.96 -3.86
N VAL A 281 -7.89 -8.92 -3.38
CA VAL A 281 -6.93 -9.05 -2.27
C VAL A 281 -7.64 -9.46 -0.98
N ALA A 282 -8.84 -8.93 -0.73
CA ALA A 282 -9.64 -9.32 0.44
C ALA A 282 -10.01 -10.80 0.41
N ALA A 283 -10.39 -11.33 -0.77
CA ALA A 283 -10.71 -12.74 -0.97
C ALA A 283 -9.48 -13.65 -0.82
N GLU A 284 -8.35 -13.28 -1.43
CA GLU A 284 -7.12 -14.08 -1.43
C GLU A 284 -6.33 -14.02 -0.10
N ARG A 285 -6.66 -13.09 0.80
CA ARG A 285 -5.89 -12.86 2.05
C ARG A 285 -5.72 -14.12 2.88
N ARG A 286 -6.81 -14.88 3.11
CA ARG A 286 -6.75 -16.10 3.94
C ARG A 286 -5.94 -17.20 3.25
N PHE A 287 -6.09 -17.31 1.94
CA PHE A 287 -5.38 -18.28 1.13
C PHE A 287 -3.88 -18.01 1.10
N GLY A 288 -3.47 -16.76 0.86
CA GLY A 288 -2.06 -16.36 0.91
C GLY A 288 -1.40 -16.65 2.25
N LYS A 289 -2.08 -16.37 3.37
CA LYS A 289 -1.58 -16.69 4.71
C LYS A 289 -1.49 -18.20 4.99
N ALA A 290 -2.44 -18.98 4.49
CA ALA A 290 -2.40 -20.43 4.65
C ALA A 290 -1.18 -21.02 3.91
N GLN A 291 -0.95 -20.57 2.66
CA GLN A 291 0.22 -20.98 1.86
C GLN A 291 1.55 -20.62 2.52
N ALA A 292 1.65 -19.42 3.09
CA ALA A 292 2.82 -18.97 3.82
C ALA A 292 3.17 -19.90 5.00
N ARG A 293 2.17 -20.32 5.76
CA ARG A 293 2.35 -21.24 6.89
C ARG A 293 2.84 -22.62 6.43
N THR A 294 2.24 -23.17 5.37
CA THR A 294 2.65 -24.46 4.81
C THR A 294 4.12 -24.44 4.35
N ARG A 295 4.55 -23.36 3.68
CA ARG A 295 5.95 -23.16 3.30
C ARG A 295 6.88 -23.23 4.51
N THR A 296 6.52 -22.56 5.60
CA THR A 296 7.35 -22.52 6.82
C THR A 296 7.39 -23.87 7.52
N SER A 297 6.28 -24.62 7.56
CA SER A 297 6.28 -25.97 8.12
C SER A 297 7.14 -26.95 7.31
N GLU A 298 7.02 -26.93 5.97
CA GLU A 298 7.85 -27.75 5.09
C GLU A 298 9.34 -27.41 5.23
N ALA A 299 9.68 -26.12 5.33
CA ALA A 299 11.06 -25.67 5.56
C ALA A 299 11.59 -26.09 6.95
N CYS A 300 10.73 -26.07 7.98
CA CYS A 300 11.08 -26.50 9.33
C CYS A 300 11.30 -28.03 9.37
N GLU A 301 10.41 -28.80 8.77
CA GLU A 301 10.52 -30.26 8.65
C GLU A 301 11.78 -30.64 7.86
N ALA A 302 12.02 -30.04 6.69
CA ALA A 302 13.23 -30.27 5.90
C ALA A 302 14.52 -29.92 6.67
N ARG A 303 14.47 -28.88 7.52
CA ARG A 303 15.59 -28.51 8.40
C ARG A 303 15.80 -29.54 9.51
N ALA A 304 14.72 -30.02 10.13
CA ALA A 304 14.76 -31.06 11.16
C ALA A 304 15.34 -32.38 10.63
N PHE A 305 14.87 -32.83 9.45
CA PHE A 305 15.43 -33.99 8.77
C PHE A 305 16.92 -33.82 8.44
N ARG A 306 17.36 -32.62 8.04
CA ARG A 306 18.78 -32.36 7.80
C ARG A 306 19.61 -32.42 9.08
N THR A 307 19.11 -31.94 10.21
CA THR A 307 19.84 -32.00 11.49
C THR A 307 19.93 -33.42 12.04
N ASP A 308 18.87 -34.22 11.90
CA ASP A 308 18.84 -35.60 12.40
C ASP A 308 19.77 -36.54 11.62
N VAL A 309 19.94 -36.33 10.32
CA VAL A 309 20.87 -37.14 9.50
C VAL A 309 22.34 -36.85 9.86
N TYR A 310 22.67 -35.64 10.33
CA TYR A 310 24.03 -35.28 10.76
C TYR A 310 24.35 -35.64 12.21
N SER A 311 23.36 -35.79 13.10
CA SER A 311 23.60 -36.22 14.49
C SER A 311 23.75 -37.74 14.65
N VAL A 312 23.31 -38.54 13.68
CA VAL A 312 23.39 -40.01 13.73
C VAL A 312 24.72 -40.55 13.13
N PHE A 313 25.50 -39.71 12.45
CA PHE A 313 26.75 -40.10 11.77
C PHE A 313 28.03 -39.41 12.30
N GLN A 314 28.11 -39.12 13.61
CA GLN A 314 29.42 -38.88 14.24
C GLN A 314 29.94 -40.19 14.86
N PRO A 315 30.99 -40.83 14.31
CA PRO A 315 31.66 -41.89 15.02
C PRO A 315 32.32 -41.30 16.26
N ALA A 316 32.00 -41.88 17.42
CA ALA A 316 32.65 -41.55 18.68
C ALA A 316 34.17 -41.62 18.50
N ARG A 317 34.84 -40.47 18.50
CA ARG A 317 36.31 -40.43 18.61
C ARG A 317 36.68 -41.00 19.96
N ALA A 318 37.20 -42.22 19.94
CA ALA A 318 37.84 -42.86 21.08
C ALA A 318 38.91 -41.91 21.65
N ARG A 319 38.76 -41.58 22.94
CA ARG A 319 39.82 -40.93 23.70
C ARG A 319 40.88 -42.00 23.96
N HIS A 320 42.05 -41.86 23.34
CA HIS A 320 43.25 -42.54 23.81
C HIS A 320 44.10 -41.57 24.63
N ALA A 321 44.71 -42.16 25.66
CA ALA A 321 45.48 -41.57 26.75
C ALA A 321 46.71 -40.77 26.28
#